data_AF-A0A2I1K806-F1
#
_entry.id   AF-A0A2I1K806-F1
#
_cell.length_a   1.000
_cell.length_b   1.000
_cell.length_c   1.000
_cell.angle_alpha   90.00
_cell.angle_beta   90.00
_cell.angle_gamma   90.00
#
_symmetry.space_group_name_H-M   'P 1'
#
loop_
_entity.id
_entity.type
_entity.pdbx_description
1 polymer ?
#
loop_
_entity_poly.entity_id
_entity_poly.type
_entity_poly.pdbx_seq_one_letter_code
_entity_poly.pdbx_strand_id
1 'polypeptide(L)'
;MEITSVYHRPESEFAYLYDEKTMHIRLRTQKGDMRGARLHYGDISIFYLKGYEHCVPMQKILIDKYYDYFESKVKVSHHRIQYIFELEGQSGFKLLYGD
;
A
#
# COMPACT_ATOMS: atom_id res chain seq x y z
N MET A 1 -13.05 4.21 -10.40
CA MET A 1 -11.79 3.47 -10.20
C MET A 1 -11.10 3.32 -11.54
N GLU A 2 -10.12 4.17 -11.83
CA GLU A 2 -9.26 4.12 -13.00
C GLU A 2 -8.01 3.30 -12.68
N ILE A 3 -8.08 2.00 -12.97
CA ILE A 3 -7.07 1.01 -12.57
C ILE A 3 -5.72 1.30 -13.24
N THR A 4 -5.72 1.85 -14.45
CA THR A 4 -4.48 2.19 -15.19
C THR A 4 -3.63 3.26 -14.51
N SER A 5 -4.20 4.01 -13.58
CA SER A 5 -3.51 5.06 -12.81
C SER A 5 -3.00 4.58 -11.45
N VAL A 6 -3.33 3.35 -11.04
CA VAL A 6 -2.80 2.71 -9.83
C VAL A 6 -1.35 2.31 -10.10
N TYR A 7 -0.43 2.72 -9.23
CA TYR A 7 0.99 2.43 -9.40
C TYR A 7 1.71 2.29 -8.07
N HIS A 8 2.52 1.24 -8.00
CA HIS A 8 3.49 0.97 -6.96
C HIS A 8 4.76 0.37 -7.59
N ARG A 9 5.88 0.47 -6.87
CA ARG A 9 7.12 -0.25 -7.15
C ARG A 9 7.79 -0.55 -5.81
N PRO A 10 8.30 -1.77 -5.54
CA PRO A 10 8.84 -2.16 -4.23
C PRO A 10 10.24 -1.58 -3.94
N GLU A 11 10.51 -0.37 -4.40
CA GLU A 11 11.80 0.30 -4.26
C GLU A 11 11.67 1.83 -4.44
N SER A 12 12.79 2.53 -4.27
CA SER A 12 12.92 3.98 -4.46
C SER A 12 11.91 4.77 -3.59
N GLU A 13 11.22 5.76 -4.15
CA GLU A 13 10.29 6.64 -3.44
C GLU A 13 9.01 5.96 -2.99
N PHE A 14 8.71 4.76 -3.52
CA PHE A 14 7.49 4.00 -3.25
C PHE A 14 7.66 2.96 -2.14
N ALA A 15 8.88 2.47 -1.92
CA ALA A 15 9.16 1.52 -0.85
C ALA A 15 10.60 1.71 -0.36
N TYR A 16 10.78 2.20 0.87
CA TYR A 16 12.09 2.47 1.44
C TYR A 16 12.10 2.37 2.96
N LEU A 17 13.28 2.08 3.52
CA LEU A 17 13.53 2.16 4.95
C LEU A 17 13.66 3.63 5.36
N TYR A 18 12.76 4.08 6.24
CA TYR A 18 12.85 5.40 6.86
C TYR A 18 13.85 5.41 8.02
N ASP A 19 13.85 4.33 8.80
CA ASP A 19 14.82 4.04 9.85
C ASP A 19 15.09 2.52 9.90
N GLU A 20 15.90 2.06 10.86
CA GLU A 20 16.29 0.65 10.99
C GLU A 20 15.13 -0.35 11.12
N LYS A 21 13.95 0.11 11.55
CA LYS A 21 12.79 -0.75 11.84
C LYS A 21 11.52 -0.34 11.10
N THR A 22 11.48 0.86 10.55
CA THR A 22 10.29 1.44 9.93
C THR A 22 10.49 1.55 8.42
N MET A 23 9.61 0.89 7.66
CA MET A 23 9.51 1.03 6.22
C MET A 23 8.33 1.91 5.86
N HIS A 24 8.51 2.80 4.90
CA HIS A 24 7.42 3.53 4.26
C HIS A 24 7.04 2.82 2.97
N ILE A 25 5.75 2.55 2.80
CA ILE A 25 5.18 1.95 1.59
C ILE A 25 4.14 2.91 1.05
N ARG A 26 4.29 3.30 -0.21
CA ARG A 26 3.43 4.24 -0.89
C ARG A 26 2.70 3.63 -2.08
N LEU A 27 1.55 4.21 -2.38
CA LEU A 27 0.75 3.88 -3.55
C LEU A 27 0.28 5.17 -4.21
N ARG A 28 0.36 5.25 -5.54
CA ARG A 28 -0.23 6.32 -6.34
C ARG A 28 -1.54 5.86 -6.96
N THR A 29 -2.56 6.71 -6.96
CA THR A 29 -3.82 6.48 -7.70
C THR A 29 -4.27 7.75 -8.41
N GLN A 30 -5.23 7.63 -9.33
CA GLN A 30 -5.90 8.81 -9.91
C GLN A 30 -6.48 9.69 -8.78
N LYS A 31 -6.31 11.00 -8.91
CA LYS A 31 -6.80 11.98 -7.93
C LYS A 31 -8.31 11.88 -7.74
N GLY A 32 -8.75 11.79 -6.48
CA GLY A 32 -10.16 11.76 -6.09
C GLY A 32 -10.89 10.44 -6.37
N ASP A 33 -10.25 9.49 -7.03
CA ASP A 33 -10.89 8.27 -7.51
C ASP A 33 -11.04 7.18 -6.43
N MET A 34 -10.22 7.26 -5.37
CA MET A 34 -10.25 6.35 -4.23
C MET A 34 -10.96 6.97 -3.02
N ARG A 35 -11.85 6.18 -2.41
CA ARG A 35 -12.41 6.44 -1.09
C ARG A 35 -11.39 6.14 0.01
N GLY A 36 -10.61 5.08 -0.17
CA GLY A 36 -9.55 4.71 0.75
C GLY A 36 -8.68 3.56 0.23
N ALA A 37 -7.56 3.34 0.92
CA ALA A 37 -6.65 2.24 0.66
C ALA A 37 -6.21 1.61 1.99
N ARG A 38 -5.99 0.30 1.98
CA ARG A 38 -5.43 -0.46 3.10
C ARG A 38 -4.24 -1.27 2.61
N LEU A 39 -3.24 -1.40 3.46
CA LEU A 39 -2.08 -2.24 3.22
C LEU A 39 -2.22 -3.51 4.06
N HIS A 40 -2.26 -4.66 3.39
CA HIS A 40 -2.16 -5.97 4.01
C HIS A 40 -0.71 -6.44 3.91
N TYR A 41 -0.06 -6.77 5.01
CA TYR A 41 1.36 -7.12 5.01
C TYR A 41 1.74 -8.11 6.12
N GLY A 42 2.93 -8.70 6.01
CA GLY A 42 3.50 -9.58 7.03
C GLY A 42 4.83 -10.21 6.61
N ASP A 43 5.39 -11.06 7.48
CA ASP A 43 6.51 -11.91 7.07
C ASP A 43 6.09 -12.86 5.93
N ILE A 44 6.99 -13.06 4.98
CA ILE A 44 6.76 -13.85 3.76
C ILE A 44 6.21 -15.25 4.08
N SER A 45 6.77 -15.94 5.08
CA SER A 45 6.35 -17.29 5.45
C SER A 45 4.93 -17.30 6.05
N ILE A 46 4.56 -16.29 6.82
CA ILE A 46 3.20 -16.14 7.38
C ILE A 46 2.23 -15.83 6.26
N PHE A 47 2.59 -14.90 5.37
CA PHE A 47 1.76 -14.46 4.25
C PHE A 47 1.27 -15.63 3.38
N TYR A 48 2.17 -16.58 3.06
CA TYR A 48 1.82 -17.75 2.26
C TYR A 48 1.05 -18.84 3.02
N LEU A 49 1.29 -19.02 4.31
CA LEU A 49 0.74 -20.15 5.07
C LEU A 49 -0.55 -19.82 5.83
N LYS A 50 -0.70 -18.58 6.28
CA LYS A 50 -1.74 -18.14 7.22
C LYS A 50 -2.50 -16.89 6.75
N GLY A 51 -2.10 -16.30 5.62
CA GLY A 51 -2.67 -15.05 5.12
C GLY A 51 -2.01 -13.82 5.74
N TYR A 52 -2.73 -12.69 5.73
CA TYR A 52 -2.17 -11.40 6.13
C TYR A 52 -1.98 -11.30 7.65
N GLU A 53 -0.77 -10.95 8.08
CA GLU A 53 -0.45 -10.75 9.50
C GLU A 53 -1.02 -9.42 10.02
N HIS A 54 -0.95 -8.38 9.18
CA HIS A 54 -1.38 -7.03 9.51
C HIS A 54 -2.24 -6.45 8.39
N CYS A 55 -3.20 -5.60 8.78
CA CYS A 55 -4.02 -4.81 7.88
C CYS A 55 -4.16 -3.39 8.42
N VAL A 56 -3.50 -2.43 7.78
CA VAL A 56 -3.46 -1.03 8.24
C VAL A 56 -4.04 -0.09 7.19
N PRO A 57 -4.76 0.99 7.58
CA PRO A 57 -5.19 2.00 6.63
C PRO A 57 -3.98 2.77 6.09
N MET A 58 -4.00 3.12 4.81
CA MET A 58 -3.02 4.03 4.22
C MET A 58 -3.53 5.47 4.32
N GLN A 59 -2.64 6.40 4.66
CA GLN A 59 -2.97 7.81 4.78
C GLN A 59 -2.63 8.52 3.48
N LYS A 60 -3.53 9.39 2.99
CA LYS A 60 -3.22 10.26 1.86
C LYS A 60 -2.23 11.35 2.32
N ILE A 61 -1.00 11.31 1.83
CA ILE A 61 0.09 12.20 2.26
C ILE A 61 0.35 13.35 1.29
N LEU A 62 -0.01 13.19 0.03
CA LEU A 62 0.25 14.15 -1.02
C LEU A 62 -0.83 14.05 -2.08
N ILE A 63 -1.17 15.20 -2.66
CA ILE A 63 -2.03 15.32 -3.83
C ILE A 63 -1.28 16.23 -4.81
N ASP A 64 -1.13 15.78 -6.05
CA ASP A 64 -0.59 16.62 -7.11
C ASP A 64 -1.69 17.05 -8.10
N LYS A 65 -1.30 17.41 -9.33
CA LYS A 65 -2.24 17.79 -10.38
C LYS A 65 -3.16 16.64 -10.79
N TYR A 66 -2.66 15.40 -10.84
CA TYR A 66 -3.34 14.24 -11.43
C TYR A 66 -3.53 13.07 -10.45
N TYR A 67 -2.76 13.00 -9.38
CA TYR A 67 -2.65 11.83 -8.53
C TYR A 67 -2.83 12.13 -7.04
N ASP A 68 -3.38 11.15 -6.34
CA ASP A 68 -3.34 11.02 -4.89
C ASP A 68 -2.26 10.01 -4.50
N TYR A 69 -1.48 10.33 -3.46
CA TYR A 69 -0.44 9.45 -2.92
C TYR A 69 -0.81 9.03 -1.51
N PHE A 70 -0.86 7.73 -1.29
CA PHE A 70 -1.14 7.10 -0.02
C PHE A 70 0.15 6.52 0.56
N GLU A 71 0.33 6.55 1.89
CA GLU A 71 1.48 5.98 2.60
C GLU A 71 1.02 5.21 3.84
N SER A 72 1.67 4.09 4.10
CA SER A 72 1.66 3.39 5.38
C SER A 72 3.07 3.24 5.91
N LYS A 73 3.22 3.42 7.23
CA LYS A 73 4.46 3.16 7.96
C LYS A 73 4.34 1.81 8.64
N VAL A 74 5.23 0.88 8.30
CA VAL A 74 5.15 -0.50 8.75
C VAL A 74 6.43 -0.96 9.42
N LYS A 75 6.30 -1.95 10.30
CA LYS A 75 7.43 -2.62 10.96
C LYS A 75 7.25 -4.12 10.77
N VAL A 76 8.33 -4.84 10.52
CA VAL A 76 8.33 -6.29 10.38
C VAL A 76 9.37 -6.93 11.28
N SER A 77 9.01 -8.04 11.92
CA SER A 77 9.83 -8.70 12.93
C SER A 77 11.13 -9.30 12.38
N HIS A 78 11.16 -9.68 11.11
CA HIS A 78 12.28 -10.44 10.50
C HIS A 78 12.91 -9.74 9.28
N HIS A 79 12.78 -8.42 9.16
CA HIS A 79 13.36 -7.60 8.08
C HIS A 79 13.01 -8.05 6.64
N ARG A 80 11.97 -8.88 6.50
CA ARG A 80 11.40 -9.34 5.24
C ARG A 80 9.91 -9.06 5.28
N ILE A 81 9.36 -8.63 4.16
CA ILE A 81 7.96 -8.23 4.07
C ILE A 81 7.38 -8.66 2.72
N GLN A 82 6.16 -9.19 2.76
CA GLN A 82 5.28 -9.30 1.61
C GLN A 82 4.05 -8.45 1.89
N TYR A 83 3.49 -7.80 0.86
CA TYR A 83 2.29 -6.99 1.02
C TYR A 83 1.42 -6.96 -0.23
N ILE A 84 0.15 -6.58 -0.05
CA ILE A 84 -0.83 -6.32 -1.10
C ILE A 84 -1.70 -5.12 -0.69
N PHE A 85 -2.20 -4.39 -1.68
CA PHE A 85 -3.06 -3.22 -1.46
C PHE A 85 -4.53 -3.59 -1.62
N GLU A 86 -5.38 -3.24 -0.66
CA GLU A 86 -6.83 -3.22 -0.84
C GLU A 86 -7.27 -1.79 -1.14
N LEU A 87 -7.86 -1.60 -2.31
CA LEU A 87 -8.34 -0.31 -2.80
C LEU A 87 -9.84 -0.28 -2.79
N GLU A 88 -10.41 0.84 -2.35
CA GLU A 88 -11.83 1.08 -2.38
C GLU A 88 -12.12 2.36 -3.15
N GLY A 89 -12.81 2.20 -4.30
CA GLY A 89 -13.18 3.32 -5.15
C GLY A 89 -14.39 4.08 -4.60
N GLN A 90 -14.67 5.27 -5.15
CA GLN A 90 -15.84 6.07 -4.73
C GLN A 90 -17.18 5.34 -4.89
N SER A 91 -17.31 4.40 -5.83
CA SER A 91 -18.51 3.57 -6.02
C SER A 91 -18.68 2.47 -4.96
N GLY A 92 -17.71 2.28 -4.06
CA GLY A 92 -17.66 1.16 -3.12
C GLY A 92 -17.08 -0.13 -3.71
N PHE A 93 -16.73 -0.15 -5.00
CA PHE A 93 -16.01 -1.27 -5.60
C PHE A 93 -14.63 -1.45 -4.93
N LYS A 94 -14.29 -2.70 -4.60
CA LYS A 94 -13.03 -3.07 -3.96
C LYS A 94 -12.15 -3.90 -4.87
N LEU A 95 -10.85 -3.64 -4.85
CA LEU A 95 -9.83 -4.35 -5.63
C LEU A 95 -8.64 -4.70 -4.74
N LEU A 96 -8.14 -5.93 -4.87
CA LEU A 96 -6.81 -6.29 -4.38
C LEU A 96 -5.79 -6.08 -5.51
N TYR A 97 -4.79 -5.25 -5.24
CA TYR A 97 -3.70 -4.92 -6.16
C TYR A 97 -2.39 -5.40 -5.56
N GLY A 98 -1.76 -6.38 -6.21
CA GLY A 98 -0.42 -6.84 -5.93
C GLY A 98 0.53 -6.42 -7.06
N ASP A 99 1.77 -6.19 -6.70
CA ASP A 99 2.90 -6.02 -7.61
C ASP A 99 3.78 -7.28 -7.54
#